data_AF-A0A9E0BKJ9-F1
#
_entry.id   AF-A0A9E0BKJ9-F1
#
_cell.length_a   1.000
_cell.length_b   1.000
_cell.length_c   1.000
_cell.angle_alpha   90.00
_cell.angle_beta   90.00
_cell.angle_gamma   90.00
#
_symmetry.space_group_name_H-M   'P 1'
#
loop_
_entity.id
_entity.type
_entity.pdbx_description
1 polymer ?
#
loop_
_entity_poly.entity_id
_entity_poly.type
_entity_poly.pdbx_seq_one_letter_code
_entity_poly.pdbx_strand_id
1 'polypeptide(L)'
;MRLKKKYRNLLKFMAVTLILILTISVVAAAKQHIDNKKSNHNQDIEEDYPDEDAEAYELPERTLNSDVIPYDGVPRTISCWGDSMMFGMGAGEAYIVFGDDEPFDISGWTSPDTLQYLTGIKVYNLGVSGETSYEIALRQGGIKMYVRDTFEVGYDDSVDVTIVDENGEEVYMADFSAYGYTEPQESDIVYINDEMFKITGTEEEGLHICRYSDEEVNYDAFTTVYADTQVYTKACYERKNDILIL
;
A
#
# COMPACT_ATOMS: atom_id res chain seq x y z
N MET A 1 43.64 -5.03 -55.76
CA MET A 1 42.95 -4.00 -54.93
C MET A 1 41.41 -4.00 -55.06
N ARG A 2 40.81 -4.34 -56.22
CA ARG A 2 39.34 -4.34 -56.42
C ARG A 2 38.55 -5.45 -55.68
N LEU A 3 39.13 -6.64 -55.46
CA LEU A 3 38.45 -7.76 -54.77
C LEU A 3 38.14 -7.48 -53.29
N LYS A 4 39.08 -6.86 -52.54
CA LYS A 4 38.90 -6.52 -51.12
C LYS A 4 37.78 -5.49 -50.90
N LYS A 5 37.59 -4.54 -51.84
CA LYS A 5 36.52 -3.53 -51.76
C LYS A 5 35.13 -4.17 -51.96
N LYS A 6 35.02 -5.16 -52.85
CA LYS A 6 33.77 -5.90 -53.11
C LYS A 6 33.35 -6.75 -51.91
N TYR A 7 34.29 -7.47 -51.30
CA TYR A 7 34.04 -8.24 -50.07
C TYR A 7 33.65 -7.37 -48.88
N ARG A 8 34.30 -6.21 -48.72
CA ARG A 8 34.00 -5.27 -47.63
C ARG A 8 32.63 -4.60 -47.80
N ASN A 9 32.19 -4.37 -49.04
CA ASN A 9 30.84 -3.89 -49.32
C ASN A 9 29.79 -5.00 -49.12
N LEU A 10 30.11 -6.25 -49.45
CA LEU A 10 29.25 -7.40 -49.21
C LEU A 10 29.05 -7.66 -47.70
N LEU A 11 30.13 -7.57 -46.92
CA LEU A 11 30.09 -7.73 -45.46
C LEU A 11 29.27 -6.63 -44.78
N LYS A 12 29.39 -5.38 -45.26
CA LYS A 12 28.54 -4.26 -44.80
C LYS A 12 27.07 -4.49 -45.14
N PHE A 13 26.78 -5.03 -46.32
CA PHE A 13 25.40 -5.36 -46.72
C PHE A 13 24.80 -6.42 -45.81
N MET A 14 25.54 -7.51 -45.56
CA MET A 14 25.13 -8.59 -44.65
C MET A 14 24.91 -8.10 -43.22
N ALA A 15 25.78 -7.21 -42.71
CA ALA A 15 25.63 -6.62 -41.37
C ALA A 15 24.39 -5.71 -41.27
N VAL A 16 24.13 -4.88 -42.28
CA VAL A 16 22.93 -4.02 -42.33
C VAL A 16 21.66 -4.85 -42.40
N THR A 17 21.65 -5.94 -43.19
CA THR A 17 20.49 -6.83 -43.26
C THR A 17 20.25 -7.57 -41.95
N LEU A 18 21.31 -7.96 -41.22
CA LEU A 18 21.19 -8.60 -39.90
C LEU A 18 20.62 -7.65 -38.85
N ILE A 19 21.09 -6.39 -38.84
CA ILE A 19 20.56 -5.35 -37.95
C ILE A 19 19.09 -5.07 -38.26
N LEU A 20 18.72 -5.01 -39.54
CA LEU A 20 17.33 -4.79 -39.94
C LEU A 20 16.40 -5.93 -39.50
N ILE A 21 16.86 -7.18 -39.59
CA ILE A 21 16.09 -8.35 -39.12
C ILE A 21 15.93 -8.30 -37.61
N LEU A 22 17.00 -7.99 -36.87
CA LEU A 22 16.96 -7.86 -35.40
C LEU A 22 16.00 -6.75 -34.95
N THR A 23 16.00 -5.58 -35.60
CA THR A 23 15.08 -4.50 -35.24
C THR A 23 13.63 -4.86 -35.53
N ILE A 24 13.35 -5.55 -36.65
CA ILE A 24 12.00 -6.04 -36.96
C ILE A 24 11.55 -7.09 -35.92
N SER A 25 12.42 -8.00 -35.50
CA SER A 25 12.12 -9.00 -34.47
C SER A 25 11.83 -8.37 -33.10
N VAL A 26 12.60 -7.36 -32.69
CA VAL A 26 12.37 -6.64 -31.43
C VAL A 26 11.04 -5.88 -31.48
N VAL A 27 10.73 -5.22 -32.60
CA VAL A 27 9.44 -4.51 -32.76
C VAL A 27 8.26 -5.49 -32.77
N ALA A 28 8.41 -6.67 -33.39
CA ALA A 28 7.39 -7.70 -33.37
C ALA A 28 7.16 -8.28 -31.96
N ALA A 29 8.24 -8.51 -31.18
CA ALA A 29 8.14 -8.97 -29.80
C ALA A 29 7.51 -7.91 -28.87
N ALA A 30 7.88 -6.64 -29.04
CA ALA A 30 7.27 -5.53 -28.30
C ALA A 30 5.77 -5.40 -28.62
N LYS A 31 5.39 -5.54 -29.89
CA LYS A 31 3.98 -5.54 -30.30
C LYS A 31 3.21 -6.73 -29.72
N GLN A 32 3.80 -7.93 -29.71
CA GLN A 32 3.20 -9.11 -29.10
C GLN A 32 3.02 -8.93 -27.57
N HIS A 33 3.95 -8.26 -26.90
CA HIS A 33 3.83 -7.93 -25.47
C HIS A 33 2.72 -6.89 -25.21
N ILE A 34 2.56 -5.90 -26.09
CA ILE A 34 1.49 -4.91 -26.03
C ILE A 34 0.13 -5.55 -26.34
N ASP A 35 0.06 -6.43 -27.34
CA ASP A 35 -1.17 -7.13 -27.71
C ASP A 35 -1.58 -8.14 -26.63
N ASN A 36 -0.63 -8.82 -25.96
CA ASN A 36 -0.92 -9.62 -24.75
C ASN A 36 -1.37 -8.76 -23.57
N LYS A 37 -0.76 -7.58 -23.33
CA LYS A 37 -1.20 -6.67 -22.27
C LYS A 37 -2.61 -6.13 -22.54
N LYS A 38 -2.96 -5.86 -23.81
CA LYS A 38 -4.33 -5.49 -24.21
C LYS A 38 -5.30 -6.66 -24.12
N SER A 39 -4.89 -7.87 -24.50
CA SER A 39 -5.72 -9.08 -24.37
C SER A 39 -6.06 -9.40 -22.91
N ASN A 40 -5.11 -9.18 -21.99
CA ASN A 40 -5.35 -9.37 -20.56
C ASN A 40 -6.17 -8.23 -19.93
N HIS A 41 -6.19 -7.04 -20.55
CA HIS A 41 -7.04 -5.92 -20.14
C HIS A 41 -8.47 -6.01 -20.68
N ASN A 42 -8.69 -6.84 -21.71
CA ASN A 42 -9.99 -7.08 -22.35
C ASN A 42 -10.56 -8.48 -22.07
N GLN A 43 -10.00 -9.22 -21.11
CA GLN A 43 -10.82 -10.22 -20.42
C GLN A 43 -11.76 -9.43 -19.54
N ASP A 44 -12.91 -9.07 -20.11
CA ASP A 44 -14.10 -8.79 -19.34
C ASP A 44 -14.23 -9.97 -18.36
N ILE A 45 -13.90 -9.71 -17.11
CA ILE A 45 -14.34 -10.56 -16.02
C ILE A 45 -15.85 -10.40 -16.10
N GLU A 46 -16.54 -11.34 -16.76
CA GLU A 46 -17.93 -11.63 -16.39
C GLU A 46 -17.84 -12.07 -14.94
N GLU A 47 -17.84 -11.08 -14.03
CA GLU A 47 -18.29 -11.33 -12.68
C GLU A 47 -19.73 -11.78 -12.87
N ASP A 48 -19.92 -13.09 -12.70
CA ASP A 48 -21.23 -13.70 -12.52
C ASP A 48 -21.80 -13.11 -11.23
N TYR A 49 -22.32 -11.89 -11.33
CA TYR A 49 -23.07 -11.27 -10.25
C TYR A 49 -24.26 -12.19 -10.03
N PRO A 50 -24.41 -12.78 -8.84
CA PRO A 50 -25.58 -13.57 -8.56
C PRO A 50 -26.80 -12.72 -8.88
N ASP A 51 -27.74 -13.30 -9.64
CA ASP A 51 -29.03 -12.68 -9.95
C ASP A 51 -29.57 -12.00 -8.69
N GLU A 52 -30.08 -10.77 -8.76
CA GLU A 52 -30.62 -10.09 -7.56
C GLU A 52 -31.78 -10.88 -6.91
N ASP A 53 -32.35 -11.82 -7.67
CA ASP A 53 -33.38 -12.78 -7.26
C ASP A 53 -32.81 -14.18 -6.88
N ALA A 54 -31.49 -14.37 -6.83
CA ALA A 54 -30.87 -15.60 -6.37
C ALA A 54 -31.23 -15.83 -4.89
N GLU A 55 -31.63 -17.06 -4.55
CA GLU A 55 -31.93 -17.42 -3.16
C GLU A 55 -30.76 -17.01 -2.27
N ALA A 56 -31.06 -16.22 -1.24
CA ALA A 56 -30.05 -15.73 -0.30
C ALA A 56 -29.20 -16.89 0.17
N TYR A 57 -27.88 -16.78 0.03
CA TYR A 57 -26.95 -17.80 0.52
C TYR A 57 -27.33 -18.12 1.97
N GLU A 58 -27.75 -19.36 2.22
CA GLU A 58 -28.03 -19.82 3.57
C GLU A 58 -26.71 -19.83 4.35
N LEU A 59 -26.51 -18.77 5.13
CA LEU A 59 -25.39 -18.69 6.06
C LEU A 59 -25.58 -19.78 7.12
N PRO A 60 -24.50 -20.44 7.56
CA PRO A 60 -24.59 -21.43 8.62
C PRO A 60 -25.25 -20.83 9.87
N GLU A 61 -26.11 -21.61 10.53
CA GLU A 61 -26.74 -21.17 11.78
C GLU A 61 -25.68 -20.75 12.79
N ARG A 62 -25.77 -19.49 13.24
CA ARG A 62 -24.88 -18.90 14.22
C ARG A 62 -25.58 -18.83 15.57
N THR A 63 -24.90 -19.29 16.61
CA THR A 63 -25.20 -18.83 17.97
C THR A 63 -24.52 -17.47 18.14
N LEU A 64 -25.31 -16.42 18.39
CA LEU A 64 -24.74 -15.14 18.86
C LEU A 64 -24.10 -15.41 20.22
N ASN A 65 -22.78 -15.51 20.25
CA ASN A 65 -21.99 -15.56 21.48
C ASN A 65 -21.21 -14.25 21.63
N SER A 66 -20.65 -14.04 22.82
CA SER A 66 -19.77 -12.91 23.13
C SER A 66 -18.40 -12.99 22.45
N ASP A 67 -18.10 -14.11 21.80
CA ASP A 67 -16.82 -14.32 21.13
C ASP A 67 -16.95 -13.71 19.74
N VAL A 68 -16.33 -12.55 19.53
CA VAL A 68 -16.61 -11.70 18.37
C VAL A 68 -15.81 -12.18 17.16
N ILE A 69 -16.23 -13.34 16.65
CA ILE A 69 -15.56 -14.09 15.60
C ILE A 69 -16.42 -14.00 14.32
N PRO A 70 -15.86 -13.51 13.19
CA PRO A 70 -16.51 -13.53 11.87
C PRO A 70 -16.88 -14.95 11.40
N TYR A 71 -17.65 -15.06 10.30
CA TYR A 71 -18.17 -16.34 9.77
C TYR A 71 -17.10 -17.39 9.44
N ASP A 72 -15.86 -16.98 9.21
CA ASP A 72 -14.73 -17.86 8.91
C ASP A 72 -13.99 -18.35 10.16
N GLY A 73 -14.42 -17.97 11.37
CA GLY A 73 -13.80 -18.43 12.61
C GLY A 73 -12.50 -17.70 12.97
N VAL A 74 -12.07 -16.69 12.18
CA VAL A 74 -10.78 -16.02 12.36
C VAL A 74 -10.96 -14.72 13.13
N PRO A 75 -10.38 -14.58 14.34
CA PRO A 75 -10.38 -13.31 15.06
C PRO A 75 -9.75 -12.21 14.20
N ARG A 76 -10.46 -11.08 14.08
CA ARG A 76 -9.98 -9.89 13.38
C ARG A 76 -10.04 -8.69 14.29
N THR A 77 -9.15 -7.74 14.04
CA THR A 77 -9.25 -6.38 14.56
C THR A 77 -9.94 -5.49 13.52
N ILE A 78 -10.34 -4.29 13.94
CA ILE A 78 -10.89 -3.28 13.06
C ILE A 78 -9.87 -2.17 12.91
N SER A 79 -9.64 -1.71 11.68
CA SER A 79 -8.85 -0.53 11.39
C SER A 79 -9.76 0.55 10.81
N CYS A 80 -9.86 1.66 11.53
CA CYS A 80 -10.69 2.81 11.16
C CYS A 80 -9.79 3.92 10.61
N TRP A 81 -9.85 4.14 9.30
CA TRP A 81 -9.13 5.23 8.62
C TRP A 81 -10.07 6.40 8.43
N GLY A 82 -9.53 7.61 8.33
CA GLY A 82 -10.34 8.78 8.06
C GLY A 82 -9.65 10.07 8.41
N ASP A 83 -10.42 11.15 8.31
CA ASP A 83 -9.96 12.50 8.57
C ASP A 83 -10.16 12.90 10.06
N SER A 84 -10.34 14.20 10.28
CA SER A 84 -10.68 14.81 11.56
C SER A 84 -11.85 14.14 12.31
N MET A 85 -12.88 13.65 11.63
CA MET A 85 -14.01 12.98 12.27
C MET A 85 -13.62 11.64 12.87
N MET A 86 -12.82 10.85 12.14
CA MET A 86 -12.33 9.57 12.64
C MET A 86 -11.30 9.77 13.76
N PHE A 87 -10.43 10.77 13.58
CA PHE A 87 -9.47 11.20 14.60
C PHE A 87 -10.13 11.59 15.93
N GLY A 88 -11.41 12.01 15.90
CA GLY A 88 -12.15 12.38 17.10
C GLY A 88 -12.17 13.88 17.40
N MET A 89 -12.01 14.73 16.38
CA MET A 89 -12.20 16.17 16.56
C MET A 89 -13.63 16.46 17.04
N GLY A 90 -13.73 17.07 18.22
CA GLY A 90 -15.00 17.33 18.88
C GLY A 90 -15.39 16.28 19.93
N ALA A 91 -14.58 15.25 20.18
CA ALA A 91 -14.72 14.34 21.31
C ALA A 91 -14.37 15.05 22.63
N GLY A 92 -15.27 15.92 23.07
CA GLY A 92 -15.18 16.67 24.32
C GLY A 92 -15.84 15.94 25.48
N GLU A 93 -16.26 16.71 26.48
CA GLU A 93 -17.01 16.21 27.62
C GLU A 93 -18.42 15.74 27.20
N ALA A 94 -18.77 14.50 27.54
CA ALA A 94 -20.04 13.90 27.17
C ALA A 94 -20.44 12.79 28.16
N TYR A 95 -21.73 12.74 28.51
CA TYR A 95 -22.29 11.72 29.40
C TYR A 95 -23.62 11.20 28.84
N ILE A 96 -23.85 9.90 29.00
CA ILE A 96 -25.14 9.26 28.69
C ILE A 96 -25.88 8.96 29.99
N VAL A 97 -27.11 9.45 30.12
CA VAL A 97 -27.96 9.18 31.30
C VAL A 97 -29.05 8.19 30.92
N PHE A 98 -29.08 7.05 31.59
CA PHE A 98 -30.12 6.03 31.43
C PHE A 98 -31.10 6.10 32.60
N GLY A 99 -32.19 6.84 32.45
CA GLY A 99 -33.19 6.98 33.51
C GLY A 99 -32.62 7.62 34.78
N ASP A 100 -32.74 6.93 35.92
CA ASP A 100 -32.27 7.40 37.24
C ASP A 100 -30.87 6.86 37.60
N ASP A 101 -30.19 6.18 36.67
CA ASP A 101 -28.85 5.61 36.91
C ASP A 101 -27.74 6.68 36.90
N GLU A 102 -26.58 6.32 37.44
CA GLU A 102 -25.39 7.16 37.39
C GLU A 102 -25.00 7.45 35.93
N PRO A 103 -24.69 8.71 35.56
CA PRO A 103 -24.30 9.05 34.19
C PRO A 103 -23.09 8.23 33.74
N PHE A 104 -23.20 7.62 32.55
CA PHE A 104 -22.10 6.93 31.91
C PHE A 104 -21.22 7.94 31.18
N ASP A 105 -20.00 8.14 31.68
CA ASP A 105 -19.02 9.06 31.11
C ASP A 105 -18.42 8.51 29.81
N ILE A 106 -18.65 9.24 28.72
CA ILE A 106 -18.11 8.97 27.38
C ILE A 106 -17.23 10.14 26.91
N SER A 107 -16.73 10.94 27.83
CA SER A 107 -15.88 12.08 27.51
C SER A 107 -14.61 11.61 26.79
N GLY A 108 -14.30 12.27 25.67
CA GLY A 108 -13.18 11.89 24.82
C GLY A 108 -13.38 10.65 23.96
N TRP A 109 -14.55 9.99 24.00
CA TRP A 109 -14.81 8.85 23.15
C TRP A 109 -14.86 9.24 21.68
N THR A 110 -14.05 8.57 20.88
CA THR A 110 -14.11 8.62 19.42
C THR A 110 -15.11 7.58 18.88
N SER A 111 -15.47 7.67 17.60
CA SER A 111 -16.26 6.64 16.94
C SER A 111 -15.59 5.25 17.03
N PRO A 112 -14.26 5.14 16.82
CA PRO A 112 -13.51 3.91 17.10
C PRO A 112 -13.59 3.40 18.55
N ASP A 113 -13.52 4.28 19.56
CA ASP A 113 -13.63 3.86 20.98
C ASP A 113 -15.02 3.30 21.28
N THR A 114 -16.05 3.97 20.78
CA THR A 114 -17.44 3.53 20.92
C THR A 114 -17.65 2.18 20.23
N LEU A 115 -17.09 2.02 19.02
CA LEU A 115 -17.16 0.76 18.28
C LEU A 115 -16.45 -0.37 19.04
N GLN A 116 -15.25 -0.12 19.57
CA GLN A 116 -14.53 -1.10 20.38
C GLN A 116 -15.33 -1.48 21.63
N TYR A 117 -15.90 -0.51 22.34
CA TYR A 117 -16.70 -0.76 23.52
C TYR A 117 -17.95 -1.60 23.23
N LEU A 118 -18.70 -1.25 22.18
CA LEU A 118 -19.94 -1.94 21.83
C LEU A 118 -19.71 -3.35 21.25
N THR A 119 -18.60 -3.55 20.55
CA THR A 119 -18.33 -4.81 19.85
C THR A 119 -17.39 -5.72 20.62
N GLY A 120 -16.55 -5.22 21.51
CA GLY A 120 -15.46 -5.98 22.14
C GLY A 120 -14.31 -6.33 21.20
N ILE A 121 -14.36 -5.92 19.92
CA ILE A 121 -13.27 -6.12 18.96
C ILE A 121 -12.23 -5.01 19.19
N LYS A 122 -10.94 -5.37 19.17
CA LYS A 122 -9.88 -4.35 19.20
C LYS A 122 -9.97 -3.47 17.94
N VAL A 123 -10.08 -2.16 18.14
CA VAL A 123 -10.14 -1.16 17.07
C VAL A 123 -8.85 -0.33 17.08
N TYR A 124 -8.33 -0.02 15.90
CA TYR A 124 -7.24 0.92 15.68
C TYR A 124 -7.82 2.20 15.06
N ASN A 125 -7.69 3.32 15.77
CA ASN A 125 -8.06 4.63 15.25
C ASN A 125 -6.91 5.21 14.42
N LEU A 126 -6.95 5.01 13.12
CA LEU A 126 -5.95 5.50 12.17
C LEU A 126 -6.37 6.83 11.54
N GLY A 127 -7.32 7.56 12.14
CA GLY A 127 -7.76 8.86 11.68
C GLY A 127 -6.67 9.92 11.83
N VAL A 128 -6.58 10.86 10.89
CA VAL A 128 -5.64 11.99 10.94
C VAL A 128 -6.36 13.27 10.52
N SER A 129 -6.31 14.28 11.39
CA SER A 129 -7.00 15.54 11.13
C SER A 129 -6.36 16.32 9.99
N GLY A 130 -7.17 16.76 9.03
CA GLY A 130 -6.75 17.59 7.91
C GLY A 130 -6.37 16.83 6.64
N GLU A 131 -6.39 15.49 6.67
CA GLU A 131 -6.16 14.68 5.48
C GLU A 131 -7.31 14.75 4.48
N THR A 132 -6.94 14.70 3.21
CA THR A 132 -7.82 14.52 2.06
C THR A 132 -8.10 13.04 1.80
N SER A 133 -9.11 12.77 0.97
CA SER A 133 -9.39 11.39 0.53
C SER A 133 -8.22 10.74 -0.21
N TYR A 134 -7.39 11.52 -0.90
CA TYR A 134 -6.19 11.03 -1.57
C TYR A 134 -5.14 10.54 -0.57
N GLU A 135 -4.83 11.35 0.45
CA GLU A 135 -3.87 10.98 1.50
C GLU A 135 -4.34 9.77 2.31
N ILE A 136 -5.63 9.71 2.65
CA ILE A 136 -6.22 8.55 3.32
C ILE A 136 -6.08 7.30 2.43
N ALA A 137 -6.37 7.42 1.13
CA ALA A 137 -6.27 6.31 0.20
C ALA A 137 -4.83 5.79 0.02
N LEU A 138 -3.84 6.68 0.01
CA LEU A 138 -2.41 6.30 0.03
C LEU A 138 -2.06 5.57 1.33
N ARG A 139 -2.43 6.14 2.49
CA ARG A 139 -2.10 5.56 3.81
C ARG A 139 -2.65 4.17 4.02
N GLN A 140 -3.90 3.93 3.61
CA GLN A 140 -4.53 2.61 3.74
C GLN A 140 -4.07 1.61 2.67
N GLY A 141 -3.27 2.04 1.69
CA GLY A 141 -2.84 1.21 0.55
C GLY A 141 -3.90 0.99 -0.53
N GLY A 142 -4.95 1.83 -0.55
CA GLY A 142 -5.96 1.85 -1.61
C GLY A 142 -5.44 2.45 -2.91
N ILE A 143 -4.57 3.47 -2.80
CA ILE A 143 -3.70 3.93 -3.89
C ILE A 143 -2.32 3.34 -3.64
N LYS A 144 -1.78 2.65 -4.65
CA LYS A 144 -0.49 1.96 -4.52
C LYS A 144 0.66 2.95 -4.71
N MET A 145 1.71 2.76 -3.91
CA MET A 145 2.96 3.51 -4.01
C MET A 145 4.08 2.60 -4.50
N TYR A 146 5.04 3.17 -5.21
CA TYR A 146 6.17 2.43 -5.78
C TYR A 146 7.46 3.26 -5.65
N VAL A 147 8.59 2.56 -5.53
CA VAL A 147 9.88 3.19 -5.75
C VAL A 147 10.09 3.43 -7.24
N ARG A 148 10.47 4.66 -7.62
CA ARG A 148 10.67 5.02 -9.03
C ARG A 148 11.92 4.38 -9.63
N ASP A 149 13.02 4.39 -8.89
CA ASP A 149 14.34 4.00 -9.37
C ASP A 149 14.90 2.81 -8.58
N THR A 150 15.83 2.09 -9.19
CA THR A 150 16.56 1.00 -8.52
C THR A 150 17.68 1.58 -7.66
N PHE A 151 17.80 1.12 -6.41
CA PHE A 151 18.85 1.54 -5.50
C PHE A 151 19.37 0.37 -4.64
N GLU A 152 20.55 0.56 -4.07
CA GLU A 152 21.15 -0.35 -3.09
C GLU A 152 21.36 0.43 -1.79
N VAL A 153 20.94 -0.13 -0.65
CA VAL A 153 20.96 0.57 0.63
C VAL A 153 21.21 -0.36 1.81
N GLY A 154 21.88 0.16 2.84
CA GLY A 154 22.20 -0.53 4.10
C GLY A 154 21.50 0.10 5.31
N TYR A 155 21.95 -0.25 6.52
CA TYR A 155 21.40 0.29 7.77
C TYR A 155 22.07 1.60 8.22
N ASP A 156 23.35 1.78 7.92
CA ASP A 156 24.15 2.94 8.39
C ASP A 156 24.12 4.16 7.44
N ASP A 157 23.64 3.96 6.21
CA ASP A 157 23.62 4.98 5.17
C ASP A 157 22.21 5.12 4.58
N SER A 158 21.87 6.34 4.18
CA SER A 158 20.66 6.65 3.44
C SER A 158 20.97 7.02 1.99
N VAL A 159 20.05 6.70 1.09
CA VAL A 159 20.13 7.08 -0.33
C VAL A 159 18.91 7.90 -0.73
N ASP A 160 19.05 8.76 -1.72
CA ASP A 160 17.91 9.48 -2.30
C ASP A 160 16.93 8.48 -2.92
N VAL A 161 15.64 8.70 -2.65
CA VAL A 161 14.55 7.89 -3.20
C VAL A 161 13.46 8.80 -3.75
N THR A 162 12.76 8.32 -4.76
CA THR A 162 11.48 8.91 -5.13
C THR A 162 10.38 7.86 -5.04
N ILE A 163 9.34 8.20 -4.30
CA ILE A 163 8.12 7.41 -4.19
C ILE A 163 7.08 8.01 -5.11
N VAL A 164 6.42 7.17 -5.89
CA VAL A 164 5.35 7.57 -6.80
C VAL A 164 4.08 6.79 -6.54
N ASP A 165 2.94 7.38 -6.84
CA ASP A 165 1.68 6.65 -6.91
C ASP A 165 1.55 5.84 -8.20
N GLU A 166 0.41 5.16 -8.37
CA GLU A 166 0.12 4.36 -9.55
C GLU A 166 -0.01 5.15 -10.86
N ASN A 167 -0.14 6.48 -10.79
CA ASN A 167 -0.14 7.39 -11.94
C ASN A 167 1.26 7.94 -12.25
N GLY A 168 2.25 7.66 -11.40
CA GLY A 168 3.62 8.15 -11.51
C GLY A 168 3.84 9.53 -10.89
N GLU A 169 2.85 10.07 -10.18
CA GLU A 169 2.96 11.34 -9.44
C GLU A 169 3.77 11.13 -8.16
N GLU A 170 4.59 12.10 -7.79
CA GLU A 170 5.42 11.98 -6.57
C GLU A 170 4.57 12.07 -5.31
N VAL A 171 4.87 11.19 -4.36
CA VAL A 171 4.15 11.10 -3.10
C VAL A 171 5.03 11.62 -1.97
N TYR A 172 4.49 12.57 -1.22
CA TYR A 172 5.06 13.08 0.02
C TYR A 172 4.01 12.92 1.12
N MET A 173 4.46 12.47 2.29
CA MET A 173 3.59 12.20 3.44
C MET A 173 4.26 12.76 4.69
N ALA A 174 3.45 13.22 5.65
CA ALA A 174 3.96 13.70 6.93
C ALA A 174 4.50 12.56 7.80
N ASP A 175 3.96 11.35 7.64
CA ASP A 175 4.42 10.12 8.29
C ASP A 175 4.12 8.91 7.40
N PHE A 176 5.17 8.30 6.85
CA PHE A 176 5.03 7.10 6.00
C PHE A 176 4.63 5.83 6.78
N SER A 177 4.73 5.82 8.11
CA SER A 177 4.24 4.71 8.94
C SER A 177 2.72 4.60 8.93
N ALA A 178 2.04 5.74 8.73
CA ALA A 178 0.61 5.89 8.64
C ALA A 178 -0.20 5.43 9.87
N TYR A 179 0.42 5.32 11.05
CA TYR A 179 -0.28 4.95 12.28
C TYR A 179 -1.12 6.06 12.92
N GLY A 180 -1.05 7.29 12.40
CA GLY A 180 -1.78 8.43 12.95
C GLY A 180 -1.38 8.65 14.41
N TYR A 181 -2.35 8.60 15.34
CA TYR A 181 -2.11 8.83 16.77
C TYR A 181 -2.07 7.52 17.60
N THR A 182 -2.00 6.35 16.97
CA THR A 182 -2.06 5.06 17.68
C THR A 182 -0.72 4.61 18.25
N GLU A 183 -0.55 4.74 19.57
CA GLU A 183 0.60 4.27 20.37
C GLU A 183 1.98 4.78 19.86
N PRO A 184 3.05 4.80 20.68
CA PRO A 184 4.35 5.22 20.18
C PRO A 184 4.89 4.18 19.19
N GLN A 185 4.78 4.49 17.90
CA GLN A 185 5.43 3.77 16.81
C GLN A 185 6.61 4.60 16.32
N GLU A 186 7.65 3.94 15.82
CA GLU A 186 8.65 4.66 15.05
C GLU A 186 8.00 5.22 13.78
N SER A 187 8.12 6.53 13.59
CA SER A 187 7.60 7.23 12.41
C SER A 187 8.38 6.88 11.14
N ASP A 188 7.71 7.06 10.01
CA ASP A 188 8.24 6.94 8.66
C ASP A 188 8.78 5.56 8.25
N ILE A 189 8.33 4.52 8.96
CA ILE A 189 8.66 3.15 8.60
C ILE A 189 7.72 2.66 7.49
N VAL A 190 8.29 2.00 6.49
CA VAL A 190 7.57 1.36 5.40
C VAL A 190 8.03 -0.08 5.22
N TYR A 191 7.20 -0.88 4.55
CA TYR A 191 7.58 -2.19 4.07
C TYR A 191 7.79 -2.19 2.56
N ILE A 192 8.90 -2.77 2.11
CA ILE A 192 9.22 -3.04 0.72
C ILE A 192 9.76 -4.47 0.65
N ASN A 193 9.15 -5.34 -0.16
CA ASN A 193 9.48 -6.77 -0.21
C ASN A 193 9.51 -7.45 1.18
N ASP A 194 8.53 -7.15 2.03
CA ASP A 194 8.40 -7.66 3.40
C ASP A 194 9.57 -7.28 4.35
N GLU A 195 10.48 -6.39 3.93
CA GLU A 195 11.54 -5.80 4.75
C GLU A 195 11.20 -4.36 5.15
N MET A 196 11.65 -3.93 6.33
CA MET A 196 11.42 -2.58 6.84
C MET A 196 12.48 -1.60 6.35
N PHE A 197 12.02 -0.42 5.98
CA PHE A 197 12.84 0.73 5.62
C PHE A 197 12.33 1.96 6.33
N LYS A 198 13.21 2.93 6.57
CA LYS A 198 12.83 4.25 7.08
C LYS A 198 12.99 5.27 5.97
N ILE A 199 11.93 6.00 5.68
CA ILE A 199 11.94 7.14 4.77
C ILE A 199 12.09 8.41 5.61
N THR A 200 12.87 9.38 5.16
CA THR A 200 13.03 10.69 5.84
C THR A 200 13.12 11.78 4.78
N GLY A 201 13.05 13.05 5.19
CA GLY A 201 13.13 14.19 4.30
C GLY A 201 11.75 14.80 3.99
N THR A 202 11.71 15.71 3.03
CA THR A 202 10.52 16.52 2.71
C THR A 202 10.42 16.77 1.21
N GLU A 203 9.32 17.37 0.75
CA GLU A 203 9.19 17.83 -0.64
C GLU A 203 10.30 18.83 -1.04
N GLU A 204 10.74 19.68 -0.12
CA GLU A 204 11.76 20.69 -0.41
C GLU A 204 13.18 20.11 -0.46
N GLU A 205 13.47 19.12 0.39
CA GLU A 205 14.81 18.53 0.53
C GLU A 205 14.99 17.23 -0.26
N GLY A 206 13.91 16.63 -0.73
CA GLY A 206 13.88 15.27 -1.28
C GLY A 206 13.70 14.21 -0.18
N LEU A 207 13.32 13.00 -0.61
CA LEU A 207 13.20 11.86 0.29
C LEU A 207 14.50 11.04 0.31
N HIS A 208 14.87 10.56 1.48
CA HIS A 208 15.98 9.64 1.70
C HIS A 208 15.47 8.37 2.36
N ILE A 209 16.01 7.22 1.98
CA ILE A 209 15.64 5.91 2.53
C ILE A 209 16.86 5.17 3.07
N CYS A 210 16.70 4.48 4.19
CA CYS A 210 17.65 3.49 4.71
C CYS A 210 16.93 2.21 5.15
N ARG A 211 17.66 1.11 5.31
CA ARG A 211 17.10 -0.10 5.93
C ARG A 211 16.81 0.17 7.41
N TYR A 212 15.74 -0.45 7.92
CA TYR A 212 15.34 -0.31 9.32
C TYR A 212 15.12 -1.67 9.97
N SER A 213 15.42 -1.78 11.26
CA SER A 213 15.12 -2.95 12.09
C SER A 213 14.88 -2.53 13.52
N ASP A 214 13.92 -3.19 14.18
CA ASP A 214 13.69 -3.07 15.62
C ASP A 214 14.71 -3.90 16.44
N GLU A 215 15.54 -4.70 15.77
CA GLU A 215 16.52 -5.61 16.39
C GLU A 215 17.96 -5.22 16.05
N GLU A 216 18.93 -5.76 16.81
CA GLU A 216 20.35 -5.60 16.50
C GLU A 216 20.70 -6.36 15.21
N VAL A 217 21.24 -5.65 14.22
CA VAL A 217 21.51 -6.18 12.89
C VAL A 217 22.99 -6.09 12.52
N ASN A 218 23.38 -6.84 11.49
CA ASN A 218 24.65 -6.61 10.83
C ASN A 218 24.54 -5.35 9.97
N TYR A 219 25.14 -4.26 10.43
CA TYR A 219 25.12 -2.96 9.77
C TYR A 219 25.77 -2.96 8.37
N ASP A 220 26.64 -3.93 8.06
CA ASP A 220 27.26 -4.10 6.74
C ASP A 220 26.33 -4.76 5.69
N ALA A 221 25.08 -5.09 6.05
CA ALA A 221 24.15 -5.78 5.16
C ALA A 221 23.39 -4.81 4.25
N PHE A 222 23.66 -4.91 2.94
CA PHE A 222 22.96 -4.15 1.89
C PHE A 222 21.87 -4.97 1.22
N THR A 223 20.86 -4.28 0.70
CA THR A 223 19.81 -4.87 -0.15
C THR A 223 19.61 -4.01 -1.39
N THR A 224 19.28 -4.66 -2.52
CA THR A 224 18.90 -3.98 -3.75
C THR A 224 17.39 -3.93 -3.84
N VAL A 225 16.83 -2.73 -3.91
CA VAL A 225 15.42 -2.50 -4.20
C VAL A 225 15.31 -2.12 -5.68
N TYR A 226 14.53 -2.88 -6.44
CA TYR A 226 14.32 -2.63 -7.87
C TYR A 226 13.24 -1.56 -8.09
N ALA A 227 13.39 -0.81 -9.18
CA ALA A 227 12.35 0.10 -9.65
C ALA A 227 10.99 -0.61 -9.77
N ASP A 228 9.90 0.15 -9.59
CA ASP A 228 8.52 -0.33 -9.61
C ASP A 228 8.17 -1.34 -8.49
N THR A 229 9.03 -1.49 -7.47
CA THR A 229 8.68 -2.28 -6.28
C THR A 229 7.68 -1.52 -5.42
N GLN A 230 6.59 -2.19 -5.03
CA GLN A 230 5.54 -1.57 -4.22
C GLN A 230 6.05 -1.23 -2.81
N VAL A 231 5.66 -0.04 -2.35
CA VAL A 231 5.89 0.45 -0.99
C VAL A 231 4.57 0.41 -0.23
N TYR A 232 4.61 -0.17 0.97
CA TYR A 232 3.48 -0.20 1.88
C TYR A 232 3.79 0.65 3.10
N THR A 233 2.85 1.49 3.52
CA THR A 233 2.93 2.09 4.86
C THR A 233 2.94 0.98 5.90
N LYS A 234 3.61 1.20 7.04
CA LYS A 234 3.67 0.22 8.13
C LYS A 234 2.27 -0.23 8.56
N ALA A 235 1.35 0.73 8.76
CA ALA A 235 -0.01 0.46 9.17
C ALA A 235 -0.79 -0.39 8.14
N CYS A 236 -0.75 -0.06 6.84
CA CYS A 236 -1.43 -0.86 5.82
C CYS A 236 -0.90 -2.29 5.78
N TYR A 237 0.43 -2.45 5.79
CA TYR A 237 1.06 -3.76 5.68
C TYR A 237 0.69 -4.67 6.85
N GLU A 238 0.70 -4.14 8.07
CA GLU A 238 0.46 -4.92 9.29
C GLU A 238 -1.03 -5.14 9.57
N ARG A 239 -1.91 -4.24 9.09
CA ARG A 239 -3.37 -4.29 9.28
C ARG A 239 -4.13 -4.82 8.06
N LYS A 240 -3.45 -5.42 7.08
CA LYS A 240 -4.05 -5.94 5.82
C LYS A 240 -5.17 -6.99 5.99
N ASN A 241 -5.28 -7.60 7.17
CA ASN A 241 -6.29 -8.62 7.48
C ASN A 241 -7.43 -8.10 8.38
N ASP A 242 -7.37 -6.82 8.74
CA ASP A 242 -8.37 -6.18 9.59
C ASP A 242 -9.70 -5.99 8.84
N ILE A 243 -10.78 -5.84 9.61
CA ILE A 243 -12.01 -5.28 9.08
C ILE A 243 -11.76 -3.79 8.84
N LEU A 244 -12.01 -3.34 7.61
CA LEU A 244 -11.75 -1.98 7.18
C LEU A 244 -12.98 -1.08 7.38
N ILE A 245 -12.76 0.09 8.00
CA ILE A 245 -13.74 1.19 8.06
C ILE A 245 -13.07 2.47 7.52
N LEU A 246 -13.81 3.21 6.70
CA LEU A 246 -13.40 4.44 6.00
C LEU A 246 -14.41 5.57 6.23
#